data_AF-A0A968LQ90-F1
#
_entry.id   AF-A0A968LQ90-F1
#
_cell.length_a   1.000
_cell.length_b   1.000
_cell.length_c   1.000
_cell.angle_alpha   90.00
_cell.angle_beta   90.00
_cell.angle_gamma   90.00
#
_symmetry.space_group_name_H-M   'P 1'
#
loop_
_entity.id
_entity.type
_entity.pdbx_description
1 polymer ?
#
loop_
_entity_poly.entity_id
_entity_poly.type
_entity_poly.pdbx_seq_one_letter_code
_entity_poly.pdbx_strand_id
1 'polypeptide(L)'
;MSLTSWSSEPAQTGTLMPDGQNLKAATSSGATFFKLRAPAGEYKGVRFEVGVPKDLNHRDASTMALPLGLESGMFWAWNPGYIFFRIEGKTVIDGKAQPWLLHMGTDNWRMHVNLFDLATNKVKVNVAQGGAYTVNLNLMKLFEKGPNGASTWNLADAAQRVMHGGPNVGQAYQNLLGAWSGQ
;
A
#
# COMPACT_ATOMS: atom_id res chain seq x y z
N MET A 1 9.22 -4.92 12.50
CA MET A 1 9.99 -3.68 12.29
C MET A 1 9.03 -2.69 11.65
N SER A 2 8.59 -1.66 12.39
CA SER A 2 7.69 -0.62 11.85
C SER A 2 8.54 0.54 11.35
N LEU A 3 8.27 1.04 10.14
CA LEU A 3 8.94 2.21 9.58
C LEU A 3 7.86 3.19 9.11
N THR A 4 7.84 4.37 9.69
CA THR A 4 7.01 5.51 9.25
C THR A 4 7.87 6.38 8.35
N SER A 5 7.46 6.62 7.10
CA SER A 5 8.03 7.67 6.26
C SER A 5 7.02 8.81 6.12
N TRP A 6 7.49 10.04 6.35
CA TRP A 6 6.79 11.29 6.10
C TRP A 6 7.46 11.94 4.87
N SER A 7 6.68 12.41 3.89
CA SER A 7 7.18 13.30 2.84
C SER A 7 6.56 14.69 3.02
N SER A 8 7.40 15.72 2.97
CA SER A 8 7.07 17.12 3.26
C SER A 8 6.88 17.99 2.01
N GLU A 9 6.54 17.41 0.85
CA GLU A 9 6.41 18.20 -0.38
C GLU A 9 4.98 18.69 -0.62
N PRO A 10 4.78 20.00 -0.94
CA PRO A 10 3.48 20.52 -1.30
C PRO A 10 3.04 19.94 -2.66
N ALA A 11 1.82 19.40 -2.69
CA ALA A 11 1.22 18.82 -3.90
C ALA A 11 1.16 19.86 -5.03
N GLN A 12 1.91 19.62 -6.12
CA GLN A 12 1.82 20.45 -7.31
C GLN A 12 0.49 20.21 -8.03
N THR A 13 -0.21 21.32 -8.31
CA THR A 13 -1.48 21.41 -9.03
C THR A 13 -1.35 20.97 -10.48
N GLY A 14 -2.29 20.15 -10.97
CA GLY A 14 -2.41 19.83 -12.39
C GLY A 14 -3.87 19.76 -12.84
N THR A 15 -4.20 20.57 -13.86
CA THR A 15 -5.51 20.73 -14.52
C THR A 15 -5.88 19.52 -15.41
N LEU A 16 -7.13 19.48 -15.84
CA LEU A 16 -7.96 18.41 -16.45
C LEU A 16 -7.39 17.72 -17.71
N MET A 17 -7.80 16.46 -17.94
CA MET A 17 -7.77 15.81 -19.25
C MET A 17 -9.15 15.19 -19.57
N PRO A 18 -9.59 15.21 -20.84
CA PRO A 18 -10.85 14.61 -21.29
C PRO A 18 -10.65 13.10 -21.35
N ASP A 19 -11.45 12.36 -20.57
CA ASP A 19 -11.80 10.93 -20.74
C ASP A 19 -12.17 10.32 -19.37
N GLY A 20 -13.26 10.79 -18.78
CA GLY A 20 -14.17 10.01 -17.90
C GLY A 20 -13.65 9.20 -16.71
N GLN A 21 -12.38 9.28 -16.31
CA GLN A 21 -11.79 8.50 -15.21
C GLN A 21 -11.23 9.43 -14.13
N ASN A 22 -12.03 9.65 -13.08
CA ASN A 22 -11.69 10.55 -11.97
C ASN A 22 -10.84 9.85 -10.90
N LEU A 23 -9.55 9.64 -11.18
CA LEU A 23 -8.57 9.25 -10.17
C LEU A 23 -7.21 9.93 -10.45
N LYS A 24 -7.03 11.15 -9.93
CA LYS A 24 -5.71 11.75 -9.79
C LYS A 24 -5.17 11.38 -8.41
N ALA A 25 -4.28 10.40 -8.34
CA ALA A 25 -3.51 10.16 -7.12
C ALA A 25 -2.35 11.16 -7.06
N ALA A 26 -2.30 11.94 -5.98
CA ALA A 26 -1.09 12.64 -5.59
C ALA A 26 -0.26 11.69 -4.72
N THR A 27 0.70 10.97 -5.32
CA THR A 27 2.06 10.68 -4.79
C THR A 27 2.78 9.67 -5.71
N SER A 28 3.94 10.12 -6.22
CA SER A 28 4.99 9.48 -7.03
C SER A 28 4.78 8.05 -7.56
N SER A 29 4.99 7.89 -8.86
CA SER A 29 5.45 6.64 -9.45
C SER A 29 6.71 6.14 -8.70
N GLY A 30 6.55 5.17 -7.79
CA GLY A 30 7.66 4.51 -7.09
C GLY A 30 8.23 5.27 -5.88
N ALA A 31 7.41 5.54 -4.86
CA ALA A 31 7.92 6.08 -3.59
C ALA A 31 8.81 5.04 -2.88
N THR A 32 9.93 5.46 -2.28
CA THR A 32 10.70 4.60 -1.39
C THR A 32 9.86 4.23 -0.16
N PHE A 33 9.66 2.93 0.03
CA PHE A 33 8.90 2.38 1.14
C PHE A 33 9.81 2.07 2.34
N PHE A 34 10.88 1.29 2.14
CA PHE A 34 11.95 1.13 3.12
C PHE A 34 13.29 0.81 2.48
N LYS A 35 14.36 0.91 3.27
CA LYS A 35 15.70 0.48 2.91
C LYS A 35 16.11 -0.70 3.77
N LEU A 36 16.56 -1.78 3.14
CA LEU A 36 17.13 -2.95 3.80
C LEU A 36 18.64 -2.79 3.91
N ARG A 37 19.16 -2.94 5.12
CA ARG A 37 20.60 -3.08 5.35
C ARG A 37 20.91 -4.55 5.56
N ALA A 38 21.91 -5.04 4.86
CA ALA A 38 22.41 -6.39 4.98
C ALA A 38 23.94 -6.36 4.83
N PRO A 39 24.66 -7.42 5.25
CA PRO A 39 26.07 -7.57 4.91
C PRO A 39 26.31 -7.40 3.41
N ALA A 40 27.53 -6.98 3.05
CA ALA A 40 27.88 -6.90 1.64
C ALA A 40 27.82 -8.30 1.00
N GLY A 41 27.22 -8.41 -0.18
CA GLY A 41 27.06 -9.69 -0.85
C GLY A 41 26.03 -9.69 -1.97
N GLU A 42 25.97 -10.83 -2.65
CA GLU A 42 24.98 -11.13 -3.68
C GLU A 42 23.85 -11.98 -3.09
N TYR A 43 22.62 -11.51 -3.25
CA TYR A 43 21.40 -12.16 -2.77
C TYR A 43 20.52 -12.57 -3.95
N LYS A 44 19.73 -13.63 -3.77
CA LYS A 44 18.79 -14.17 -4.78
C LYS A 44 17.45 -13.42 -4.85
N GLY A 45 17.23 -12.46 -3.95
CA GLY A 45 16.02 -11.66 -3.88
C GLY A 45 15.67 -11.21 -2.47
N VAL A 46 14.54 -10.53 -2.36
CA VAL A 46 14.01 -9.96 -1.11
C VAL A 46 12.58 -10.44 -0.89
N ARG A 47 12.29 -10.97 0.30
CA ARG A 47 10.94 -11.34 0.73
C ARG A 47 10.58 -10.63 2.01
N PHE A 48 9.34 -10.17 2.12
CA PHE A 48 8.81 -9.55 3.33
C PHE A 48 7.29 -9.66 3.36
N GLU A 49 6.71 -9.30 4.49
CA GLU A 49 5.28 -9.27 4.66
C GLU A 49 4.83 -7.87 5.06
N VAL A 50 3.65 -7.47 4.61
CA VAL A 50 3.00 -6.24 5.04
C VAL A 50 1.75 -6.62 5.81
N GLY A 51 1.73 -6.23 7.08
CA GLY A 51 0.63 -6.49 8.02
C GLY A 51 1.13 -6.87 9.40
N VAL A 52 0.19 -7.12 10.30
CA VAL A 52 0.46 -7.54 11.69
C VAL A 52 0.37 -9.08 11.76
N PRO A 53 1.34 -9.76 12.40
CA PRO A 53 1.22 -11.21 12.65
C PRO A 53 -0.08 -11.57 13.35
N LYS A 54 -0.70 -12.69 12.97
CA LYS A 54 -2.02 -13.09 13.46
C LYS A 54 -2.15 -13.05 14.98
N ASP A 55 -1.17 -13.59 15.71
CA ASP A 55 -1.18 -13.63 17.18
C ASP A 55 -1.09 -12.25 17.86
N LEU A 56 -0.70 -11.21 17.12
CA LEU A 56 -0.70 -9.81 17.56
C LEU A 56 -1.94 -9.07 17.04
N ASN A 57 -2.47 -9.48 15.88
CA ASN A 57 -3.59 -8.84 15.21
C ASN A 57 -4.89 -8.90 16.01
N HIS A 58 -5.03 -9.92 16.87
CA HIS A 58 -6.21 -10.18 17.71
C HIS A 58 -6.00 -9.85 19.19
N ARG A 59 -4.85 -9.29 19.57
CA ARG A 59 -4.62 -8.88 20.97
C ARG A 59 -5.42 -7.61 21.28
N ASP A 60 -5.72 -7.44 22.57
CA ASP A 60 -6.31 -6.22 23.07
C ASP A 60 -5.37 -5.03 22.85
N ALA A 61 -5.68 -4.23 21.83
CA ALA A 61 -4.90 -3.06 21.46
C ALA A 61 -4.84 -1.99 22.54
N SER A 62 -5.81 -1.95 23.49
CA SER A 62 -5.78 -0.99 24.61
C SER A 62 -4.64 -1.26 25.61
N THR A 63 -4.12 -2.48 25.62
CA THR A 63 -3.00 -2.89 26.48
C THR A 63 -1.63 -2.75 25.80
N MET A 64 -1.62 -2.39 24.52
CA MET A 64 -0.42 -2.35 23.69
C MET A 64 0.13 -0.92 23.62
N ALA A 65 1.46 -0.79 23.59
CA ALA A 65 2.10 0.49 23.27
C ALA A 65 2.18 0.68 21.74
N LEU A 66 2.49 1.91 21.30
CA LEU A 66 2.87 2.16 19.91
C LEU A 66 3.98 1.19 19.46
N PRO A 67 3.92 0.65 18.24
CA PRO A 67 3.01 1.01 17.14
C PRO A 67 1.67 0.26 17.14
N LEU A 68 1.39 -0.58 18.13
CA LEU A 68 0.18 -1.44 18.17
C LEU A 68 -0.92 -0.91 19.13
N GLY A 69 -0.65 0.12 19.92
CA GLY A 69 -1.68 0.78 20.74
C GLY A 69 -2.80 1.42 19.91
N LEU A 70 -3.95 1.68 20.54
CA LEU A 70 -5.11 2.36 19.94
C LEU A 70 -4.76 3.73 19.33
N GLU A 71 -3.76 4.38 19.92
CA GLU A 71 -3.18 5.67 19.60
C GLU A 71 -2.54 5.69 18.21
N SER A 72 -2.25 4.51 17.65
CA SER A 72 -1.81 4.38 16.26
C SER A 72 -2.88 4.82 15.25
N GLY A 73 -4.16 4.76 15.63
CA GLY A 73 -5.29 4.95 14.71
C GLY A 73 -5.36 3.87 13.61
N MET A 74 -4.67 2.74 13.82
CA MET A 74 -4.58 1.62 12.87
C MET A 74 -5.34 0.38 13.37
N PHE A 75 -6.04 0.45 14.50
CA PHE A 75 -6.89 -0.64 15.00
C PHE A 75 -8.37 -0.35 14.72
N TRP A 76 -9.12 -1.36 14.26
CA TRP A 76 -10.54 -1.24 14.00
C TRP A 76 -11.37 -1.33 15.29
N ALA A 77 -12.24 -0.34 15.51
CA ALA A 77 -13.18 -0.39 16.64
C ALA A 77 -14.34 -1.39 16.46
N TRP A 78 -14.71 -1.69 15.21
CA TRP A 78 -15.93 -2.46 14.87
C TRP A 78 -15.65 -3.83 14.24
N ASN A 79 -14.42 -4.11 13.83
CA ASN A 79 -13.99 -5.39 13.26
C ASN A 79 -12.59 -5.73 13.79
N PRO A 80 -12.48 -6.33 14.98
CA PRO A 80 -11.22 -6.49 15.71
C PRO A 80 -10.07 -6.98 14.83
N GLY A 81 -9.01 -6.16 14.77
CA GLY A 81 -7.91 -6.33 13.84
C GLY A 81 -7.28 -5.00 13.45
N TYR A 82 -6.07 -5.06 12.90
CA TYR A 82 -5.36 -3.88 12.44
C TYR A 82 -5.56 -3.62 10.94
N ILE A 83 -5.60 -2.34 10.59
CA ILE A 83 -5.44 -1.80 9.24
C ILE A 83 -3.98 -1.98 8.84
N PHE A 84 -3.71 -2.58 7.69
CA PHE A 84 -2.36 -2.77 7.14
C PHE A 84 -2.01 -1.71 6.10
N PHE A 85 -3.01 -1.26 5.33
CA PHE A 85 -2.92 -0.13 4.42
C PHE A 85 -4.05 0.85 4.71
N ARG A 86 -3.68 2.10 4.99
CA ARG A 86 -4.61 3.22 5.19
C ARG A 86 -4.35 4.23 4.08
N ILE A 87 -5.18 4.19 3.04
CA ILE A 87 -5.05 5.04 1.85
C ILE A 87 -6.26 5.97 1.80
N GLU A 88 -6.00 7.26 1.83
CA GLU A 88 -7.05 8.29 1.88
C GLU A 88 -6.73 9.38 0.88
N GLY A 89 -7.76 10.00 0.33
CA GLY A 89 -7.58 11.03 -0.67
C GLY A 89 -8.84 11.84 -0.92
N LYS A 90 -8.75 12.68 -1.94
CA LYS A 90 -9.88 13.45 -2.46
C LYS A 90 -10.03 13.16 -3.95
N THR A 91 -11.26 13.06 -4.41
CA THR A 91 -11.62 13.08 -5.83
C THR A 91 -12.43 14.34 -6.13
N VAL A 92 -12.63 14.68 -7.40
CA VAL A 92 -13.46 15.83 -7.79
C VAL A 92 -14.70 15.32 -8.50
N ILE A 93 -15.87 15.68 -7.99
CA ILE A 93 -17.19 15.33 -8.54
C ILE A 93 -17.99 16.62 -8.65
N ASP A 94 -18.47 16.94 -9.84
CA ASP A 94 -19.21 18.18 -10.13
C ASP A 94 -18.51 19.45 -9.62
N GLY A 95 -17.18 19.50 -9.83
CA GLY A 95 -16.34 20.63 -9.40
C GLY A 95 -16.08 20.70 -7.89
N LYS A 96 -16.57 19.75 -7.10
CA LYS A 96 -16.39 19.70 -5.63
C LYS A 96 -15.45 18.58 -5.24
N ALA A 97 -14.51 18.89 -4.34
CA ALA A 97 -13.65 17.89 -3.73
C ALA A 97 -14.46 16.99 -2.79
N GLN A 98 -14.41 15.68 -3.00
CA GLN A 98 -15.08 14.67 -2.18
C GLN A 98 -14.03 13.72 -1.58
N PRO A 99 -14.05 13.48 -0.26
CA PRO A 99 -13.11 12.56 0.36
C PRO A 99 -13.42 11.12 -0.06
N TRP A 100 -12.38 10.29 -0.10
CA TRP A 100 -12.51 8.85 -0.18
C TRP A 100 -11.42 8.17 0.65
N LEU A 101 -11.70 6.95 1.10
CA LEU A 101 -10.77 6.12 1.85
C LEU A 101 -10.84 4.66 1.40
N LEU A 102 -9.70 4.01 1.43
CA LEU A 102 -9.53 2.57 1.39
C LEU A 102 -8.68 2.16 2.58
N HIS A 103 -9.27 1.40 3.49
CA HIS A 103 -8.57 0.80 4.61
C HIS A 103 -8.63 -0.72 4.45
N MET A 104 -7.45 -1.32 4.34
CA MET A 104 -7.29 -2.75 4.09
C MET A 104 -6.47 -3.36 5.21
N GLY A 105 -7.00 -4.37 5.88
CA GLY A 105 -6.36 -5.03 7.02
C GLY A 105 -7.25 -6.11 7.61
N THR A 106 -6.88 -6.69 8.74
CA THR A 106 -7.28 -8.05 9.21
C THR A 106 -6.51 -9.17 8.52
N ASP A 107 -6.60 -10.39 9.06
CA ASP A 107 -5.83 -11.56 8.61
C ASP A 107 -5.90 -11.81 7.10
N ASN A 108 -7.05 -11.51 6.48
CA ASN A 108 -7.32 -11.77 5.06
C ASN A 108 -6.48 -10.93 4.10
N TRP A 109 -5.90 -9.83 4.58
CA TRP A 109 -5.23 -8.84 3.73
C TRP A 109 -3.75 -8.69 4.02
N ARG A 110 -3.18 -9.64 4.78
CA ARG A 110 -1.74 -9.72 5.00
C ARG A 110 -1.07 -10.05 3.67
N MET A 111 -0.13 -9.20 3.28
CA MET A 111 0.51 -9.31 1.97
C MET A 111 1.85 -10.00 2.09
N HIS A 112 2.09 -10.99 1.23
CA HIS A 112 3.40 -11.63 1.07
C HIS A 112 4.06 -11.05 -0.18
N VAL A 113 5.11 -10.26 0.00
CA VAL A 113 5.84 -9.62 -1.09
C VAL A 113 7.11 -10.42 -1.36
N ASN A 114 7.33 -10.72 -2.64
CA ASN A 114 8.48 -11.49 -3.06
C ASN A 114 9.12 -10.89 -4.31
N LEU A 115 10.23 -10.19 -4.09
CA LEU A 115 11.05 -9.53 -5.10
C LEU A 115 12.23 -10.45 -5.43
N PHE A 116 11.91 -11.53 -6.12
CA PHE A 116 12.83 -12.58 -6.53
C PHE A 116 12.40 -13.14 -7.89
N ASP A 117 13.33 -13.77 -8.61
CA ASP A 117 13.01 -14.51 -9.81
C ASP A 117 13.42 -15.98 -9.61
N LEU A 118 12.43 -16.80 -9.23
CA LEU A 118 12.62 -18.24 -9.07
C LEU A 118 12.86 -18.96 -10.39
N ALA A 119 12.29 -18.46 -11.48
CA ALA A 119 12.28 -19.14 -12.76
C ALA A 119 13.63 -18.99 -13.47
N THR A 120 14.27 -17.83 -13.34
CA THR A 120 15.49 -17.53 -14.10
C THR A 120 16.73 -17.35 -13.23
N ASN A 121 16.59 -17.10 -11.92
CA ASN A 121 17.69 -16.71 -11.02
C ASN A 121 18.53 -15.54 -11.58
N LYS A 122 17.96 -14.71 -12.47
CA LYS A 122 18.64 -13.57 -13.10
C LYS A 122 18.56 -12.30 -12.25
N VAL A 123 17.61 -12.23 -11.32
CA VAL A 123 17.53 -11.12 -10.37
C VAL A 123 18.56 -11.33 -9.27
N LYS A 124 19.69 -10.64 -9.41
CA LYS A 124 20.74 -10.57 -8.39
C LYS A 124 20.59 -9.26 -7.64
N VAL A 125 20.41 -9.34 -6.33
CA VAL A 125 20.42 -8.17 -5.45
C VAL A 125 21.83 -8.01 -4.89
N ASN A 126 22.53 -6.96 -5.31
CA ASN A 126 23.87 -6.65 -4.85
C ASN A 126 23.81 -5.61 -3.75
N VAL A 127 24.27 -5.96 -2.55
CA VAL A 127 24.41 -5.00 -1.45
C VAL A 127 25.88 -4.66 -1.31
N ALA A 128 26.23 -3.40 -1.56
CA ALA A 128 27.59 -2.90 -1.36
C ALA A 128 27.92 -2.78 0.15
N GLN A 129 29.21 -2.69 0.49
CA GLN A 129 29.64 -2.43 1.86
C GLN A 129 29.07 -1.09 2.35
N GLY A 130 28.32 -1.11 3.45
CA GLY A 130 27.59 0.07 3.96
C GLY A 130 26.38 0.49 3.12
N GLY A 131 26.07 -0.27 2.05
CA GLY A 131 24.93 -0.04 1.17
C GLY A 131 23.59 -0.49 1.75
N ALA A 132 22.51 -0.11 1.08
CA ALA A 132 21.17 -0.57 1.39
C ALA A 132 20.41 -0.86 0.11
N TYR A 133 19.61 -1.93 0.12
CA TYR A 133 18.66 -2.24 -0.95
C TYR A 133 17.37 -1.46 -0.73
N THR A 134 16.92 -0.71 -1.73
CA THR A 134 15.74 0.14 -1.62
C THR A 134 14.53 -0.62 -2.14
N VAL A 135 13.48 -0.72 -1.32
CA VAL A 135 12.17 -1.23 -1.74
C VAL A 135 11.25 -0.04 -1.99
N ASN A 136 10.62 -0.01 -3.16
CA ASN A 136 9.68 1.02 -3.57
C ASN A 136 8.26 0.46 -3.68
N LEU A 137 7.28 1.34 -3.52
CA LEU A 137 5.86 1.07 -3.72
C LEU A 137 5.28 2.04 -4.74
N ASN A 138 4.70 1.52 -5.82
CA ASN A 138 3.96 2.30 -6.79
C ASN A 138 2.46 2.31 -6.46
N LEU A 139 2.01 3.32 -5.73
CA LEU A 139 0.60 3.46 -5.34
C LEU A 139 -0.34 3.71 -6.53
N MET A 140 0.16 4.14 -7.69
CA MET A 140 -0.67 4.28 -8.90
C MET A 140 -1.23 2.94 -9.36
N LYS A 141 -0.52 1.84 -9.08
CA LYS A 141 -0.98 0.48 -9.41
C LYS A 141 -2.33 0.16 -8.76
N LEU A 142 -2.62 0.75 -7.60
CA LEU A 142 -3.89 0.56 -6.88
C LEU A 142 -5.12 0.72 -7.79
N PHE A 143 -5.05 1.67 -8.72
CA PHE A 143 -6.15 2.06 -9.62
C PHE A 143 -6.10 1.38 -10.99
N GLU A 144 -5.11 0.52 -11.24
CA GLU A 144 -5.04 -0.24 -12.48
C GLU A 144 -6.24 -1.20 -12.57
N LYS A 145 -6.65 -1.47 -13.81
CA LYS A 145 -7.66 -2.48 -14.11
C LYS A 145 -7.17 -3.85 -13.64
N GLY A 146 -8.09 -4.66 -13.12
CA GLY A 146 -7.80 -6.03 -12.73
C GLY A 146 -7.65 -7.00 -13.87
N PRO A 147 -7.49 -8.30 -13.54
CA PRO A 147 -7.48 -9.38 -14.52
C PRO A 147 -8.72 -9.27 -15.40
N ASN A 148 -8.54 -9.23 -16.73
CA ASN A 148 -9.57 -9.00 -17.77
C ASN A 148 -9.90 -7.52 -18.08
N GLY A 149 -9.17 -6.55 -17.55
CA GLY A 149 -9.37 -5.14 -17.89
C GLY A 149 -10.58 -4.48 -17.23
N ALA A 150 -11.24 -5.18 -16.30
CA ALA A 150 -12.31 -4.62 -15.48
C ALA A 150 -11.73 -3.75 -14.35
N SER A 151 -12.36 -2.62 -14.06
CA SER A 151 -12.04 -1.81 -12.87
C SER A 151 -13.23 -1.87 -11.92
N THR A 152 -12.96 -2.09 -10.63
CA THR A 152 -13.98 -1.98 -9.59
C THR A 152 -14.12 -0.55 -9.07
N TRP A 153 -13.24 0.37 -9.46
CA TRP A 153 -13.22 1.75 -8.98
C TRP A 153 -14.25 2.64 -9.69
N ASN A 154 -15.22 3.14 -8.94
CA ASN A 154 -16.11 4.21 -9.37
C ASN A 154 -16.34 5.20 -8.23
N LEU A 155 -15.45 6.19 -8.06
CA LEU A 155 -15.59 7.16 -6.97
C LEU A 155 -16.76 8.15 -7.15
N ALA A 156 -17.37 8.22 -8.35
CA ALA A 156 -18.61 8.97 -8.52
C ALA A 156 -19.75 8.37 -7.69
N ASP A 157 -19.76 7.05 -7.54
CA ASP A 157 -20.64 6.34 -6.61
C ASP A 157 -20.21 6.59 -5.16
N ALA A 158 -21.13 7.14 -4.37
CA ALA A 158 -20.90 7.42 -2.95
C ALA A 158 -20.60 6.18 -2.13
N ALA A 159 -21.19 5.03 -2.50
CA ALA A 159 -20.95 3.76 -1.81
C ALA A 159 -19.49 3.29 -1.96
N GLN A 160 -18.77 3.77 -2.98
CA GLN A 160 -17.38 3.39 -3.24
C GLN A 160 -16.36 4.44 -2.78
N ARG A 161 -16.76 5.41 -1.95
CA ARG A 161 -15.83 6.37 -1.33
C ARG A 161 -15.38 5.96 0.07
N VAL A 162 -16.01 4.95 0.69
CA VAL A 162 -15.61 4.44 2.01
C VAL A 162 -15.45 2.92 1.91
N MET A 163 -14.20 2.47 1.76
CA MET A 163 -13.89 1.07 1.44
C MET A 163 -13.12 0.43 2.57
N HIS A 164 -13.77 -0.44 3.34
CA HIS A 164 -13.14 -1.30 4.35
C HIS A 164 -13.08 -2.78 3.92
N GLY A 165 -13.71 -3.11 2.78
CA GLY A 165 -13.79 -4.44 2.20
C GLY A 165 -14.43 -4.43 0.81
N GLY A 166 -14.83 -5.60 0.31
CA GLY A 166 -15.53 -5.72 -0.97
C GLY A 166 -14.63 -5.68 -2.21
N PRO A 167 -15.22 -5.57 -3.42
CA PRO A 167 -14.49 -5.70 -4.69
C PRO A 167 -13.37 -4.67 -4.88
N ASN A 168 -13.52 -3.44 -4.36
CA ASN A 168 -12.47 -2.41 -4.42
C ASN A 168 -11.24 -2.81 -3.61
N VAL A 169 -11.43 -3.33 -2.39
CA VAL A 169 -10.32 -3.81 -1.55
C VAL A 169 -9.69 -5.07 -2.15
N GLY A 170 -10.50 -5.98 -2.70
CA GLY A 170 -10.01 -7.14 -3.44
C GLY A 170 -9.12 -6.77 -4.62
N GLN A 171 -9.56 -5.83 -5.46
CA GLN A 171 -8.79 -5.34 -6.59
C GLN A 171 -7.51 -4.62 -6.14
N ALA A 172 -7.61 -3.77 -5.11
CA ALA A 172 -6.48 -3.08 -4.52
C ALA A 172 -5.39 -4.05 -4.04
N TYR A 173 -5.77 -5.11 -3.33
CA TYR A 173 -4.86 -6.15 -2.87
C TYR A 173 -4.11 -6.80 -4.03
N GLN A 174 -4.84 -7.24 -5.06
CA GLN A 174 -4.24 -7.89 -6.24
C GLN A 174 -3.26 -6.95 -6.97
N ASN A 175 -3.64 -5.69 -7.13
CA ASN A 175 -2.79 -4.68 -7.77
C ASN A 175 -1.52 -4.39 -6.96
N LEU A 176 -1.66 -4.31 -5.63
CA LEU A 176 -0.54 -4.05 -4.73
C LEU A 176 0.47 -5.19 -4.72
N LEU A 177 0.08 -6.45 -4.96
CA LEU A 177 1.05 -7.56 -5.11
C LEU A 177 2.07 -7.28 -6.22
N GLY A 178 1.68 -6.60 -7.29
CA GLY A 178 2.54 -6.20 -8.40
C GLY A 178 3.10 -4.78 -8.30
N ALA A 179 2.85 -4.06 -7.20
CA ALA A 179 3.22 -2.64 -7.04
C ALA A 179 4.62 -2.43 -6.43
N TRP A 180 5.26 -3.51 -6.00
CA TRP A 180 6.56 -3.49 -5.34
C TRP A 180 7.70 -3.62 -6.35
N SER A 181 8.77 -2.88 -6.13
CA SER A 181 10.03 -3.04 -6.85
C SER A 181 11.20 -2.82 -5.90
N GLY A 182 12.40 -3.22 -6.32
CA GLY A 182 13.59 -2.85 -5.57
C GLY A 182 14.82 -2.68 -6.43
N GLN A 183 15.74 -1.84 -5.94
CA GLN A 183 16.98 -1.43 -6.59
C GLN A 183 18.06 -1.13 -5.56
#